data_AF-A0A2H3DCM2-F1
#
_entry.id   AF-A0A2H3DCM2-F1
#
_cell.length_a   1.000
_cell.length_b   1.000
_cell.length_c   1.000
_cell.angle_alpha   90.00
_cell.angle_beta   90.00
_cell.angle_gamma   90.00
#
_symmetry.space_group_name_H-M   'P 1'
#
loop_
_entity.id
_entity.type
_entity.pdbx_description
1 polymer ?
#
loop_
_entity_poly.entity_id
_entity_poly.type
_entity_poly.pdbx_seq_one_letter_code
_entity_poly.pdbx_strand_id
1 'polypeptide(L)'
;MHITQKRCHLHSANPDPSTLTNYSCLSSKRVLRAITIFIICMFALTLHVHGRSTKEKRHQLVLDGLAWADITPSQRCLSFGIREYSAQLMGVRKGEDGLRWCKEKSIIIHGFNIEKPGYCIINVDNSVPTNLQILGNWMVDFNKLRCKTLSENFQDKGCVVIVVGTEAHMGLNHELP
;
A
#
# COMPACT_ATOMS: atom_id res chain seq x y z
N MET A 1 28.19 -24.01 -57.49
CA MET A 1 29.06 -22.80 -57.50
C MET A 1 29.79 -22.75 -56.16
N HIS A 2 30.94 -23.40 -56.06
CA HIS A 2 31.69 -23.60 -54.82
C HIS A 2 32.84 -22.58 -54.77
N ILE A 3 32.82 -21.70 -53.77
CA ILE A 3 33.84 -20.65 -53.56
C ILE A 3 34.73 -21.05 -52.37
N THR A 4 35.96 -21.41 -52.72
CA THR A 4 37.26 -21.28 -52.02
C THR A 4 37.32 -21.24 -50.49
N GLN A 5 37.86 -22.34 -49.93
CA GLN A 5 38.43 -22.42 -48.59
C GLN A 5 39.91 -22.00 -48.64
N LYS A 6 40.27 -20.87 -48.01
CA LYS A 6 41.67 -20.46 -47.85
C LYS A 6 42.38 -21.42 -46.89
N ARG A 7 43.39 -22.10 -47.41
CA ARG A 7 44.31 -23.01 -46.72
C ARG A 7 45.31 -22.19 -45.90
N CYS A 8 45.30 -22.34 -44.57
CA CYS A 8 46.40 -21.87 -43.72
C CYS A 8 47.55 -22.87 -43.86
N HIS A 9 48.67 -22.43 -44.44
CA HIS A 9 49.93 -23.18 -44.42
C HIS A 9 50.70 -22.81 -43.15
N LEU A 10 50.99 -23.79 -42.31
CA LEU A 10 52.00 -23.69 -41.26
C LEU A 10 53.24 -24.45 -41.73
N HIS A 11 54.34 -23.72 -41.93
CA HIS A 11 55.68 -24.31 -41.98
C HIS A 11 56.18 -24.50 -40.55
N SER A 12 56.68 -25.71 -40.27
CA SER A 12 57.25 -26.15 -39.00
C SER A 12 58.67 -25.60 -38.80
N ALA A 13 58.95 -25.03 -37.63
CA ALA A 13 60.31 -24.95 -37.07
C ALA A 13 60.28 -24.72 -35.54
N ASN A 14 60.64 -25.80 -34.82
CA ASN A 14 61.17 -25.93 -33.45
C ASN A 14 60.36 -25.46 -32.20
N PRO A 15 60.44 -26.21 -31.07
CA PRO A 15 59.74 -25.88 -29.83
C PRO A 15 60.64 -25.16 -28.82
N ASP A 16 60.15 -24.08 -28.21
CA ASP A 16 60.71 -23.51 -26.97
C ASP A 16 59.61 -23.32 -25.90
N PRO A 17 59.94 -23.45 -24.61
CA PRO A 17 59.01 -23.80 -23.56
C PRO A 17 58.74 -22.60 -22.63
N SER A 18 57.77 -21.77 -22.96
CA SER A 18 57.12 -20.90 -21.97
C SER A 18 55.85 -20.28 -22.53
N THR A 19 54.74 -20.99 -22.31
CA THR A 19 53.43 -20.44 -21.92
C THR A 19 53.15 -19.00 -22.34
N LEU A 20 52.88 -18.80 -23.63
CA LEU A 20 52.14 -17.62 -24.07
C LEU A 20 50.93 -18.03 -24.89
N THR A 21 49.82 -18.07 -24.15
CA THR A 21 48.50 -17.64 -24.62
C THR A 21 47.91 -18.43 -25.80
N ASN A 22 47.39 -19.61 -25.46
CA ASN A 22 46.30 -20.24 -26.19
C ASN A 22 45.03 -19.37 -26.10
N TYR A 23 44.92 -18.31 -26.90
CA TYR A 23 43.64 -17.66 -27.16
C TYR A 23 42.92 -18.43 -28.26
N SER A 24 42.09 -19.38 -27.84
CA SER A 24 41.15 -20.13 -28.67
C SER A 24 40.28 -19.20 -29.52
N CYS A 25 40.51 -19.18 -30.84
CA CYS A 25 39.80 -18.35 -31.83
C CYS A 25 38.41 -18.93 -32.24
N LEU A 26 37.72 -19.66 -31.35
CA LEU A 26 36.46 -20.35 -31.68
C LEU A 26 35.25 -19.95 -30.83
N SER A 27 35.35 -18.93 -29.97
CA SER A 27 34.21 -18.43 -29.17
C SER A 27 34.03 -16.90 -29.20
N SER A 28 34.81 -16.17 -29.99
CA SER A 28 34.86 -14.70 -29.95
C SER A 28 33.51 -14.02 -30.29
N LYS A 29 32.81 -14.45 -31.36
CA LYS A 29 31.53 -13.84 -31.76
C LYS A 29 30.36 -14.18 -30.81
N ARG A 30 30.35 -15.40 -30.26
CA ARG A 30 29.33 -15.83 -29.29
C ARG A 30 29.51 -15.11 -27.97
N VAL A 31 30.76 -14.97 -27.52
CA VAL A 31 31.13 -14.19 -26.33
C VAL A 31 30.81 -12.71 -26.52
N LEU A 32 31.16 -12.10 -27.66
CA LEU A 32 30.84 -10.70 -27.93
C LEU A 32 29.33 -10.44 -27.93
N ARG A 33 28.54 -11.32 -28.57
CA ARG A 33 27.07 -11.23 -28.53
C ARG A 33 26.52 -11.35 -27.11
N ALA A 34 27.03 -12.29 -26.32
CA ALA A 34 26.61 -12.46 -24.93
C ALA A 34 26.93 -11.23 -24.08
N ILE A 35 28.12 -10.65 -24.24
CA ILE A 35 28.53 -9.41 -23.57
C ILE A 35 27.61 -8.25 -23.98
N THR A 36 27.35 -8.07 -25.28
CA THR A 36 26.45 -7.01 -25.75
C THR A 36 25.04 -7.17 -25.16
N ILE A 37 24.48 -8.39 -25.13
CA ILE A 37 23.16 -8.64 -24.53
C ILE A 37 23.18 -8.32 -23.04
N PHE A 38 24.20 -8.78 -22.32
CA PHE A 38 24.33 -8.52 -20.88
C PHE A 38 24.39 -7.02 -20.57
N ILE A 39 25.17 -6.27 -21.37
CA ILE A 39 25.26 -4.81 -21.25
C ILE A 39 23.88 -4.16 -21.51
N ILE A 40 23.18 -4.55 -22.58
CA ILE A 40 21.84 -4.02 -22.88
C ILE A 40 20.86 -4.32 -21.74
N CYS A 41 20.84 -5.56 -21.23
CA CYS A 41 20.00 -5.96 -20.12
C CYS A 41 20.30 -5.15 -18.86
N MET A 42 21.58 -4.96 -18.51
CA MET A 42 21.99 -4.19 -17.34
C MET A 42 21.60 -2.72 -17.47
N PHE A 43 21.75 -2.11 -18.65
CA PHE A 43 21.27 -0.75 -18.88
C PHE A 43 19.75 -0.65 -18.74
N ALA A 44 19.00 -1.59 -19.33
CA ALA A 44 17.54 -1.63 -19.22
C ALA A 44 17.07 -1.80 -17.75
N LEU A 45 17.72 -2.71 -17.01
CA LEU A 45 17.49 -2.92 -15.57
C LEU A 45 17.78 -1.65 -14.78
N THR A 46 18.90 -0.97 -15.06
CA THR A 46 19.27 0.26 -14.36
C THR A 46 18.28 1.39 -14.64
N LEU A 47 17.85 1.57 -15.89
CA LEU A 47 16.82 2.55 -16.26
C LEU A 47 15.49 2.23 -15.59
N HIS A 48 15.09 0.97 -15.54
CA HIS A 48 13.86 0.54 -14.89
C HIS A 48 13.91 0.78 -13.37
N VAL A 49 15.02 0.45 -12.71
CA VAL A 49 15.22 0.68 -11.27
C VAL A 49 15.27 2.18 -10.95
N HIS A 50 15.97 2.98 -11.74
CA HIS A 50 16.02 4.43 -11.57
C HIS A 50 14.64 5.08 -11.81
N GLY A 51 13.91 4.62 -12.83
CA GLY A 51 12.54 5.04 -13.09
C GLY A 51 11.60 4.73 -11.92
N ARG A 52 11.73 3.53 -11.32
CA ARG A 52 10.96 3.17 -10.12
C ARG A 52 11.34 4.04 -8.91
N SER A 53 12.63 4.24 -8.67
CA SER A 53 13.12 5.06 -7.55
C SER A 53 12.69 6.52 -7.67
N THR A 54 12.76 7.11 -8.86
CA THR A 54 12.31 8.49 -9.10
C THR A 54 10.80 8.63 -8.97
N LYS A 55 10.02 7.64 -9.42
CA LYS A 55 8.58 7.61 -9.21
C LYS A 55 8.22 7.57 -7.72
N GLU A 56 8.89 6.72 -6.95
CA GLU A 56 8.70 6.61 -5.49
C GLU A 56 9.02 7.92 -4.78
N LYS A 57 10.18 8.53 -5.08
CA LYS A 57 10.57 9.82 -4.49
C LYS A 57 9.55 10.92 -4.79
N ARG A 58 9.06 11.00 -6.02
CA ARG A 58 8.01 11.97 -6.40
C ARG A 58 6.70 11.69 -5.66
N HIS A 59 6.33 10.42 -5.54
CA HIS A 59 5.12 9.99 -4.82
C HIS A 59 5.20 10.40 -3.35
N GLN A 60 6.33 10.15 -2.68
CA GLN A 60 6.56 10.57 -1.32
C GLN A 60 6.56 12.10 -1.16
N LEU A 61 7.21 12.83 -2.07
CA LEU A 61 7.22 14.31 -2.05
C LEU A 61 5.83 14.91 -2.18
N VAL A 62 4.90 14.25 -2.89
CA VAL A 62 3.51 14.71 -2.94
C VAL A 62 2.83 14.42 -1.61
N LEU A 63 2.94 13.19 -1.08
CA LEU A 63 2.35 12.83 0.22
C LEU A 63 2.83 13.73 1.36
N ASP A 64 4.12 14.10 1.36
CA ASP A 64 4.71 14.99 2.37
C ASP A 64 4.19 16.43 2.26
N GLY A 65 3.76 16.85 1.06
CA GLY A 65 3.14 18.16 0.82
C GLY A 65 1.64 18.21 1.17
N LEU A 66 1.04 17.06 1.50
CA LEU A 66 -0.38 16.96 1.86
C LEU A 66 -0.56 16.94 3.37
N ALA A 67 -1.63 17.60 3.83
CA ALA A 67 -1.98 17.66 5.24
C ALA A 67 -3.46 17.36 5.44
N TRP A 68 -3.78 16.74 6.58
CA TRP A 68 -5.15 16.64 7.06
C TRP A 68 -5.46 17.85 7.95
N ALA A 69 -6.54 18.55 7.67
CA ALA A 69 -7.07 19.65 8.47
C ALA A 69 -8.41 19.27 9.09
N ASP A 70 -8.78 19.98 10.16
CA ASP A 70 -10.12 19.93 10.76
C ASP A 70 -10.59 18.51 11.12
N ILE A 71 -9.72 17.74 11.77
CA ILE A 71 -10.05 16.38 12.24
C ILE A 71 -11.24 16.45 13.19
N THR A 72 -12.40 16.03 12.70
CA THR A 72 -13.69 16.22 13.36
C THR A 72 -14.32 14.86 13.68
N PRO A 73 -14.56 14.54 14.96
CA PRO A 73 -15.35 13.38 15.33
C PRO A 73 -16.82 13.56 14.96
N SER A 74 -17.48 12.50 14.52
CA SER A 74 -18.93 12.44 14.44
C SER A 74 -19.55 12.68 15.83
N GLN A 75 -20.67 13.41 15.87
CA GLN A 75 -21.38 13.69 17.12
C GLN A 75 -21.93 12.42 17.76
N ARG A 76 -22.31 11.43 16.95
CA ARG A 76 -22.86 10.14 17.39
C ARG A 76 -21.85 9.03 17.12
N CYS A 77 -21.89 8.00 17.97
CA CYS A 77 -21.17 6.76 17.74
C CYS A 77 -21.86 5.95 16.65
N LEU A 78 -21.08 5.31 15.78
CA LEU A 78 -21.61 4.37 14.81
C LEU A 78 -22.07 3.08 15.50
N SER A 79 -21.31 2.64 16.50
CA SER A 79 -21.65 1.52 17.38
C SER A 79 -20.86 1.64 18.70
N PHE A 80 -21.02 0.69 19.61
CA PHE A 80 -20.30 0.72 20.89
C PHE A 80 -18.78 0.68 20.64
N GLY A 81 -18.08 1.73 21.08
CA GLY A 81 -16.64 1.87 20.86
C GLY A 81 -16.22 2.46 19.51
N ILE A 82 -17.10 2.48 18.50
CA ILE A 82 -16.77 2.95 17.15
C ILE A 82 -17.28 4.37 16.92
N ARG A 83 -16.36 5.27 16.54
CA ARG A 83 -16.66 6.64 16.13
C ARG A 83 -16.10 6.92 14.75
N GLU A 84 -16.87 7.65 13.94
CA GLU A 84 -16.39 8.16 12.67
C GLU A 84 -15.60 9.46 12.88
N TYR A 85 -14.50 9.62 12.17
CA TYR A 85 -13.75 10.86 12.08
C TYR A 85 -13.71 11.29 10.63
N SER A 86 -13.85 12.58 10.39
CA SER A 86 -13.65 13.20 9.08
C SER A 86 -12.52 14.22 9.15
N ALA A 87 -11.79 14.42 8.05
CA ALA A 87 -10.76 15.45 7.94
C ALA A 87 -10.61 15.90 6.49
N GLN A 88 -10.31 17.17 6.27
CA GLN A 88 -10.10 17.73 4.95
C GLN A 88 -8.68 17.53 4.47
N LEU A 89 -8.51 17.04 3.24
CA LEU A 89 -7.23 16.95 2.57
C LEU A 89 -6.83 18.32 2.00
N MET A 90 -5.71 18.84 2.49
CA MET A 90 -5.13 20.12 2.08
C MET A 90 -3.84 19.91 1.29
N GLY A 91 -3.47 20.90 0.48
CA GLY A 91 -2.22 20.91 -0.28
C GLY A 91 -2.25 20.18 -1.63
N VAL A 92 -3.44 19.73 -2.08
CA VAL A 92 -3.60 19.10 -3.39
C VAL A 92 -3.30 20.12 -4.49
N ARG A 93 -2.31 19.84 -5.33
CA ARG A 93 -1.93 20.74 -6.42
C ARG A 93 -2.94 20.67 -7.57
N LYS A 94 -3.08 21.78 -8.29
CA LYS A 94 -3.97 21.85 -9.46
C LYS A 94 -3.58 20.79 -10.50
N GLY A 95 -4.56 20.01 -10.94
CA GLY A 95 -4.37 18.95 -11.94
C GLY A 95 -3.99 17.58 -11.35
N GLU A 96 -3.79 17.48 -10.04
CA GLU A 96 -3.62 16.19 -9.37
C GLU A 96 -4.97 15.54 -9.03
N ASP A 97 -4.99 14.21 -9.01
CA ASP A 97 -6.14 13.44 -8.53
C ASP A 97 -6.14 13.40 -7.00
N GLY A 98 -6.80 14.38 -6.39
CA GLY A 98 -6.89 14.46 -4.94
C GLY A 98 -7.64 13.29 -4.30
N LEU A 99 -8.52 12.59 -5.04
CA LEU A 99 -9.21 11.41 -4.52
C LEU A 99 -8.26 10.23 -4.41
N ARG A 100 -7.34 10.07 -5.38
CA ARG A 100 -6.25 9.09 -5.28
C ARG A 100 -5.40 9.36 -4.04
N TRP A 101 -4.99 10.60 -3.83
CA TRP A 101 -4.17 10.97 -2.68
C TRP A 101 -4.88 10.80 -1.35
N CYS A 102 -6.17 11.12 -1.27
CA CYS A 102 -6.98 10.86 -0.09
C CYS A 102 -6.92 9.38 0.34
N LYS A 103 -7.00 8.45 -0.61
CA LYS A 103 -6.94 7.00 -0.35
C LYS A 103 -5.56 6.49 0.07
N GLU A 104 -4.50 7.27 -0.17
CA GLU A 104 -3.12 6.86 0.07
C GLU A 104 -2.50 7.55 1.30
N LYS A 105 -2.99 8.73 1.68
CA LYS A 105 -2.42 9.52 2.77
C LYS A 105 -2.85 8.98 4.14
N SER A 106 -1.86 8.60 4.95
CA SER A 106 -2.09 8.24 6.35
C SER A 106 -2.42 9.44 7.24
N ILE A 107 -3.09 9.17 8.36
CA ILE A 107 -3.45 10.14 9.39
C ILE A 107 -3.04 9.63 10.77
N ILE A 108 -2.83 10.54 11.71
CA ILE A 108 -2.67 10.21 13.14
C ILE A 108 -3.93 10.66 13.88
N ILE A 109 -4.68 9.71 14.45
CA ILE A 109 -5.85 9.98 15.28
C ILE A 109 -5.61 9.39 16.66
N HIS A 110 -5.69 10.20 17.71
CA HIS A 110 -5.41 9.79 19.11
C HIS A 110 -4.04 9.10 19.30
N GLY A 111 -3.02 9.52 18.53
CA GLY A 111 -1.68 8.95 18.59
C GLY A 111 -1.48 7.67 17.79
N PHE A 112 -2.54 7.12 17.18
CA PHE A 112 -2.44 5.95 16.30
C PHE A 112 -2.32 6.38 14.85
N ASN A 113 -1.32 5.84 14.16
CA ASN A 113 -1.18 5.99 12.71
C ASN A 113 -2.16 5.05 12.00
N ILE A 114 -3.10 5.63 11.26
CA ILE A 114 -4.05 4.91 10.43
C ILE A 114 -3.64 5.10 8.98
N GLU A 115 -3.25 4.00 8.31
CA GLU A 115 -2.62 4.06 6.99
C GLU A 115 -3.49 4.71 5.93
N LYS A 116 -4.80 4.44 5.94
CA LYS A 116 -5.74 4.88 4.89
C LYS A 116 -7.12 5.18 5.46
N PRO A 117 -7.88 6.12 4.87
CA PRO A 117 -9.29 6.30 5.19
C PRO A 117 -10.11 5.09 4.77
N GLY A 118 -11.23 4.88 5.47
CA GLY A 118 -12.24 3.91 5.06
C GLY A 118 -12.88 4.34 3.73
N TYR A 119 -13.12 5.63 3.54
CA TYR A 119 -13.61 6.19 2.29
C TYR A 119 -13.29 7.68 2.15
N CYS A 120 -13.39 8.19 0.92
CA CYS A 120 -13.14 9.58 0.57
C CYS A 120 -14.35 10.17 -0.15
N ILE A 121 -14.73 11.39 0.18
CA ILE A 121 -15.82 12.12 -0.46
C ILE A 121 -15.35 13.47 -0.99
N ILE A 122 -16.05 13.96 -2.00
CA ILE A 122 -15.84 15.27 -2.59
C ILE A 122 -17.05 16.13 -2.25
N ASN A 123 -16.82 17.20 -1.48
CA ASN A 123 -17.82 18.21 -1.21
C ASN A 123 -17.56 19.42 -2.12
N VAL A 124 -18.60 19.88 -2.79
CA VAL A 124 -18.58 21.12 -3.56
C VAL A 124 -19.17 22.19 -2.67
N ASP A 125 -18.33 23.12 -2.22
CA ASP A 125 -18.83 24.30 -1.53
C ASP A 125 -19.40 25.27 -2.55
N ASN A 126 -20.73 25.41 -2.58
CA ASN A 126 -21.43 26.30 -3.50
C ASN A 126 -21.14 27.79 -3.24
N SER A 127 -20.51 28.14 -2.12
CA SER A 127 -20.14 29.53 -1.79
C SER A 127 -18.94 30.03 -2.60
N VAL A 128 -18.07 29.13 -3.09
CA VAL A 128 -16.92 29.47 -3.93
C VAL A 128 -16.73 28.39 -5.01
N PRO A 129 -16.95 28.70 -6.30
CA PRO A 129 -16.98 27.70 -7.39
C PRO A 129 -15.64 27.00 -7.69
N THR A 130 -14.59 27.28 -6.92
CA THR A 130 -13.24 26.72 -7.08
C THR A 130 -12.77 25.89 -5.88
N ASN A 131 -13.51 25.84 -4.77
CA ASN A 131 -13.09 25.12 -3.57
C ASN A 131 -13.74 23.74 -3.51
N LEU A 132 -13.18 22.81 -4.28
CA LEU A 132 -13.47 21.40 -4.14
C LEU A 132 -12.83 20.88 -2.85
N GLN A 133 -13.64 20.45 -1.88
CA GLN A 133 -13.15 19.91 -0.62
C GLN A 133 -13.10 18.38 -0.71
N ILE A 134 -11.96 17.80 -0.38
CA ILE A 134 -11.78 16.34 -0.35
C ILE A 134 -11.72 15.94 1.11
N LEU A 135 -12.66 15.11 1.56
CA LEU A 135 -12.73 14.65 2.93
C LEU A 135 -12.38 13.16 3.00
N GLY A 136 -11.44 12.81 3.87
CA GLY A 136 -11.21 11.43 4.29
C GLY A 136 -12.08 11.10 5.49
N ASN A 137 -12.59 9.87 5.57
CA ASN A 137 -13.39 9.38 6.69
C ASN A 137 -12.83 8.08 7.25
N TRP A 138 -12.74 7.98 8.57
CA TRP A 138 -12.20 6.83 9.29
C TRP A 138 -13.19 6.33 10.34
N MET A 139 -13.46 5.03 10.33
CA MET A 139 -14.19 4.36 11.40
C MET A 139 -13.18 3.85 12.42
N VAL A 140 -13.16 4.46 13.60
CA VAL A 140 -12.11 4.27 14.59
C VAL A 140 -12.69 3.59 15.83
N ASP A 141 -12.14 2.42 16.17
CA ASP A 141 -12.43 1.67 17.40
C ASP A 141 -11.22 1.76 18.35
N PHE A 142 -11.08 2.89 19.05
CA PHE A 142 -10.10 3.03 20.12
C PHE A 142 -10.81 2.95 21.47
N ASN A 143 -11.06 1.72 21.92
CA ASN A 143 -11.28 1.36 23.33
C ASN A 143 -12.50 2.04 24.02
N LYS A 144 -13.69 1.46 23.82
CA LYS A 144 -14.89 1.25 24.69
C LYS A 144 -15.38 2.28 25.74
N LEU A 145 -14.64 3.32 26.13
CA LEU A 145 -15.01 4.23 27.24
C LEU A 145 -15.54 5.60 26.80
N ARG A 146 -15.28 6.05 25.56
CA ARG A 146 -15.64 7.41 25.10
C ARG A 146 -16.78 7.49 24.08
N CYS A 147 -17.20 6.34 23.54
CA CYS A 147 -18.28 6.28 22.57
C CYS A 147 -19.35 5.28 23.01
N LYS A 148 -20.34 5.77 23.76
CA LYS A 148 -21.58 5.04 24.00
C LYS A 148 -22.60 5.54 22.98
N THR A 149 -23.18 4.64 22.20
CA THR A 149 -24.43 4.95 21.51
C THR A 149 -25.43 5.39 22.59
N LEU A 150 -26.28 6.37 22.28
CA LEU A 150 -27.33 6.81 23.19
C LEU A 150 -28.36 5.66 23.30
N SER A 151 -28.03 4.62 24.06
CA SER A 151 -29.00 3.63 24.50
C SER A 151 -29.76 4.32 25.62
N GLU A 152 -30.82 5.03 25.24
CA GLU A 152 -31.77 5.61 26.18
C GLU A 152 -32.22 4.50 27.12
N ASN A 153 -31.78 4.58 28.37
CA ASN A 153 -32.31 3.91 29.56
C ASN A 153 -33.29 2.76 29.28
N PHE A 154 -32.82 1.67 28.68
CA PHE A 154 -33.56 0.42 28.77
C PHE A 154 -33.44 -0.01 30.23
N GLN A 155 -34.41 0.39 31.04
CA GLN A 155 -34.70 -0.36 32.25
C GLN A 155 -35.02 -1.77 31.78
N ASP A 156 -34.15 -2.70 32.13
CA ASP A 156 -34.43 -4.11 32.03
C ASP A 156 -35.73 -4.35 32.81
N LYS A 157 -36.85 -4.48 32.08
CA LYS A 157 -38.08 -5.02 32.65
C LYS A 157 -37.80 -6.50 32.75
N GLY A 158 -37.15 -6.89 33.85
CA GLY A 158 -36.65 -8.24 34.07
C GLY A 158 -37.67 -9.29 33.61
N CYS A 159 -37.17 -10.36 33.00
CA CYS A 159 -38.01 -11.42 32.46
C CYS A 159 -38.99 -11.92 33.52
N VAL A 160 -40.28 -11.61 33.35
CA VAL A 160 -41.34 -12.25 34.13
C VAL A 160 -41.53 -13.65 33.54
N VAL A 161 -40.96 -14.65 34.19
CA VAL A 161 -41.37 -16.04 33.94
C VAL A 161 -42.79 -16.17 34.49
N ILE A 162 -43.79 -16.08 33.61
CA ILE A 162 -45.13 -16.52 33.96
C ILE A 162 -45.08 -18.04 33.93
N VAL A 163 -44.84 -18.65 35.09
CA VAL A 163 -45.05 -20.08 35.29
C VAL A 163 -46.56 -20.31 35.26
N VAL A 164 -47.13 -20.53 34.08
CA VAL A 164 -48.40 -21.25 33.99
C VAL A 164 -48.04 -22.70 34.24
N GLY A 165 -48.38 -23.16 35.44
CA GLY A 165 -48.01 -24.48 35.91
C GLY A 165 -48.51 -25.56 34.97
N THR A 166 -47.58 -26.24 34.31
CA THR A 166 -47.52 -27.69 34.26
C THR A 166 -46.05 -28.11 34.25
N GLU A 167 -45.78 -29.16 35.02
CA GLU A 167 -44.46 -29.68 35.36
C GLU A 167 -43.52 -29.85 34.16
N ALA A 168 -42.31 -29.34 34.30
CA ALA A 168 -41.14 -29.94 33.67
C ALA A 168 -39.95 -29.74 34.62
N HIS A 169 -39.62 -30.82 35.35
CA HIS A 169 -38.36 -30.94 36.08
C HIS A 169 -37.19 -30.76 35.11
N MET A 170 -36.41 -29.70 35.29
CA MET A 170 -35.05 -29.62 34.75
C MET A 170 -34.18 -28.99 35.83
N GLY A 171 -33.47 -29.85 36.56
CA GLY A 171 -32.50 -29.43 37.55
C GLY A 171 -31.30 -28.77 36.90
N LEU A 172 -30.77 -27.73 37.53
CA LEU A 172 -29.39 -27.32 37.34
C LEU A 172 -28.87 -26.77 38.68
N ASN A 173 -28.24 -27.65 39.46
CA ASN A 173 -27.36 -27.25 40.53
C ASN A 173 -26.08 -26.70 39.88
N HIS A 174 -25.89 -25.40 39.93
CA HIS A 174 -24.56 -24.81 39.83
C HIS A 174 -24.38 -23.91 41.05
N GLU A 175 -23.75 -24.51 42.06
CA GLU A 175 -23.18 -23.84 43.21
C GLU A 175 -21.69 -23.57 42.96
N LEU A 176 -21.18 -22.55 43.67
CA LEU A 176 -19.80 -22.17 43.99
C LEU A 176 -19.24 -20.91 43.31
N PRO A 177 -18.32 -20.16 43.98
CA PRO A 177 -17.97 -20.11 45.43
C PRO A 177 -18.38 -18.79 46.11
#